data_AF-A0A7S2P557-F1
#
_entry.id   AF-A0A7S2P557-F1
#
_cell.length_a   1.000
_cell.length_b   1.000
_cell.length_c   1.000
_cell.angle_alpha   90.00
_cell.angle_beta   90.00
_cell.angle_gamma   90.00
#
_symmetry.space_group_name_H-M   'P 1'
#
loop_
_entity.id
_entity.type
_entity.pdbx_description
1 polymer ?
#
loop_
_entity_poly.entity_id
_entity_poly.type
_entity_poly.pdbx_seq_one_letter_code
_entity_poly.pdbx_strand_id
1 'polypeptide(L)'
;RLFHGLTRRMNDSLTAGMPSHGQGSEKLANAAELGLLDIYGFEDLGTNCLEQLLINLTNERLHQLFTNRVLEAEQGILKQEGVVCDAILVKDTSATVSRVLCQVLNTLDDVGQQRWTGMHRADDVRFCEAAIGVGGGNSGLAGRPGGGGSSASAAVVHRARPPRGARGRTAPLPPRGFVVTHFAGEVEYLREGWLDRNDARPPAEIEELLAGSENRVIRALAQEEGDSSAANELARRQYRSVSKNHRRDLDVLLRTISATTELHFVRCFRPNPSQRPGVIDQPYLLEQLRNCGTLQLLRVMHQGFPHRMLLHTVSQRFGRLLPPRFRNASPGMLAE
;
A
#
# COMPACT_ATOMS: atom_id res chain seq x y z
N ARG A 1 -20.65 8.70 -4.02
CA ARG A 1 -21.50 9.91 -3.93
C ARG A 1 -22.03 10.15 -2.52
N LEU A 2 -22.91 9.31 -1.99
CA LEU A 2 -23.48 9.51 -0.63
C LEU A 2 -22.39 9.69 0.44
N PHE A 3 -21.39 8.81 0.47
CA PHE A 3 -20.27 8.91 1.40
C PHE A 3 -19.57 10.28 1.33
N HIS A 4 -19.16 10.73 0.14
CA HIS A 4 -18.55 12.06 -0.04
C HIS A 4 -19.47 13.21 0.38
N GLY A 5 -20.76 13.13 0.08
CA GLY A 5 -21.74 14.13 0.51
C GLY A 5 -21.86 14.21 2.03
N LEU A 6 -21.83 13.07 2.72
CA LEU A 6 -21.80 13.02 4.19
C LEU A 6 -20.50 13.59 4.75
N THR A 7 -19.34 13.18 4.22
CA THR A 7 -18.04 13.72 4.65
C THR A 7 -17.97 15.23 4.48
N ARG A 8 -18.41 15.76 3.33
CA ARG A 8 -18.44 17.21 3.09
C ARG A 8 -19.33 17.91 4.11
N ARG A 9 -20.56 17.43 4.31
CA ARG A 9 -21.48 18.03 5.30
C ARG A 9 -20.94 18.00 6.73
N MET A 10 -20.26 16.92 7.12
CA MET A 10 -19.59 16.87 8.43
C MET A 10 -18.48 17.93 8.52
N ASN A 11 -17.65 18.06 7.48
CA ASN A 11 -16.59 19.07 7.44
C ASN A 11 -17.15 20.50 7.45
N ASP A 12 -18.21 20.77 6.69
CA ASP A 12 -18.89 22.07 6.66
C ASP A 12 -19.48 22.42 8.04
N SER A 13 -20.02 21.43 8.75
CA SER A 13 -20.54 21.63 10.11
C SER A 13 -19.42 21.93 11.12
N LEU A 14 -18.24 21.35 10.95
CA LEU A 14 -17.07 21.60 11.81
C LEU A 14 -16.46 22.98 11.53
N THR A 15 -16.47 23.43 10.28
CA THR A 15 -15.93 24.75 9.89
C THR A 15 -16.91 25.89 10.19
N ALA A 16 -18.22 25.68 10.06
CA ALA A 16 -19.24 26.68 10.38
C ALA A 16 -19.30 27.05 11.87
N GLY A 17 -18.84 26.15 12.76
CA GLY A 17 -18.71 26.41 14.19
C GLY A 17 -17.49 27.24 14.58
N MET A 18 -16.56 27.50 13.65
CA MET A 18 -15.40 28.35 13.88
C MET A 18 -15.79 29.83 13.69
N PRO A 19 -15.40 30.73 14.61
CA PRO A 19 -15.82 32.13 14.57
C PRO A 19 -15.34 32.83 13.29
N SER A 20 -16.28 33.19 12.43
CA SER A 20 -16.05 34.06 11.27
C SER A 20 -16.08 35.53 11.70
N HIS A 21 -14.91 36.16 11.84
CA HIS A 21 -14.58 37.55 11.41
C HIS A 21 -13.44 38.19 12.22
N GLY A 22 -12.59 38.95 11.52
CA GLY A 22 -11.89 40.11 12.06
C GLY A 22 -10.38 40.02 12.12
N GLN A 23 -9.83 39.17 12.99
CA GLN A 23 -8.38 39.14 13.27
C GLN A 23 -7.82 37.72 13.57
N GLY A 24 -8.68 36.69 13.55
CA GLY A 24 -8.30 35.28 13.79
C GLY A 24 -7.99 34.46 12.53
N SER A 25 -8.30 34.99 11.35
CA SER A 25 -8.16 34.28 10.06
C SER A 25 -6.68 34.02 9.69
N GLU A 26 -5.77 34.94 10.02
CA GLU A 26 -4.34 34.75 9.82
C GLU A 26 -3.71 33.80 10.86
N LYS A 27 -4.30 33.69 12.06
CA LYS A 27 -3.82 32.77 13.12
C LYS A 27 -4.14 31.31 12.81
N LEU A 28 -5.28 31.03 12.17
CA LEU A 28 -5.64 29.67 11.72
C LEU A 28 -4.86 29.25 10.46
N ALA A 29 -4.56 30.19 9.55
CA ALA A 29 -3.73 29.92 8.37
C ALA A 29 -2.29 29.49 8.73
N ASN A 30 -1.82 29.81 9.94
CA ASN A 30 -0.49 29.46 10.46
C ASN A 30 -0.55 28.41 11.59
N ALA A 31 -1.69 27.78 11.84
CA ALA A 31 -1.79 26.76 12.88
C ALA A 31 -1.12 25.45 12.41
N ALA A 32 -0.33 24.83 13.29
CA ALA A 32 0.17 23.47 13.04
C ALA A 32 -1.00 22.48 13.09
N GLU A 33 -1.11 21.63 12.08
CA GLU A 33 -2.14 20.60 11.98
C GLU A 33 -1.61 19.25 12.50
N LEU A 34 -2.45 18.53 13.25
CA LEU A 34 -2.20 17.14 13.62
C LEU A 34 -3.20 16.24 12.89
N GLY A 35 -2.71 15.44 11.96
CA GLY A 35 -3.50 14.47 11.20
C GLY A 35 -3.44 13.07 11.82
N LEU A 36 -4.58 12.38 11.84
CA LEU A 36 -4.65 10.95 12.11
C LEU A 36 -5.12 10.25 10.85
N LEU A 37 -4.31 9.30 10.36
CA LEU A 37 -4.63 8.47 9.20
C LEU A 37 -4.80 7.02 9.67
N ASP A 38 -6.04 6.54 9.61
CA ASP A 38 -6.38 5.14 9.86
C ASP A 38 -6.71 4.45 8.53
N ILE A 39 -6.04 3.34 8.25
CA ILE A 39 -6.08 2.64 6.97
C ILE A 39 -6.08 1.13 7.19
N TYR A 40 -6.72 0.41 6.27
CA TYR A 40 -6.73 -1.05 6.29
C TYR A 40 -5.32 -1.62 6.14
N GLY A 41 -5.03 -2.65 6.94
CA GLY A 41 -3.81 -3.44 6.82
C GLY A 41 -3.82 -4.35 5.60
N PHE A 42 -2.71 -5.04 5.38
CA PHE A 42 -2.57 -6.05 4.32
C PHE A 42 -3.60 -7.18 4.47
N GLU A 43 -4.19 -7.62 3.36
CA GLU A 43 -5.26 -8.64 3.33
C GLU A 43 -4.89 -9.86 2.47
N ASP A 44 -5.14 -11.05 3.01
CA ASP A 44 -5.23 -12.31 2.28
C ASP A 44 -6.41 -13.12 2.85
N LEU A 45 -7.51 -13.15 2.12
CA LEU A 45 -8.79 -13.69 2.58
C LEU A 45 -9.12 -15.06 1.94
N GLY A 46 -8.13 -15.72 1.33
CA GLY A 46 -8.27 -16.99 0.61
C GLY A 46 -8.97 -16.87 -0.75
N THR A 47 -9.86 -15.89 -0.92
CA THR A 47 -10.41 -15.46 -2.22
C THR A 47 -10.09 -13.98 -2.43
N ASN A 48 -9.02 -13.70 -3.16
CA ASN A 48 -8.55 -12.33 -3.39
C ASN A 48 -8.88 -11.88 -4.82
N CYS A 49 -9.42 -10.68 -4.97
CA CYS A 49 -9.78 -10.07 -6.26
C CYS A 49 -9.18 -8.65 -6.37
N LEU A 50 -9.77 -7.79 -7.20
CA LEU A 50 -9.33 -6.41 -7.41
C LEU A 50 -9.23 -5.62 -6.10
N GLU A 51 -10.21 -5.76 -5.22
CA GLU A 51 -10.28 -5.03 -3.95
C GLU A 51 -9.06 -5.32 -3.08
N GLN A 52 -8.73 -6.61 -2.87
CA GLN A 52 -7.54 -7.02 -2.13
C GLN A 52 -6.25 -6.55 -2.83
N LEU A 53 -6.19 -6.59 -4.17
CA LEU A 53 -5.01 -6.10 -4.89
C LEU A 53 -4.79 -4.60 -4.66
N LEU A 54 -5.86 -3.80 -4.65
CA LEU A 54 -5.80 -2.36 -4.38
C LEU A 54 -5.40 -2.08 -2.92
N ILE A 55 -5.94 -2.84 -1.96
CA ILE A 55 -5.56 -2.75 -0.54
C ILE A 55 -4.07 -3.10 -0.36
N ASN A 56 -3.62 -4.20 -0.98
CA ASN A 56 -2.24 -4.66 -0.87
C ASN A 56 -1.26 -3.74 -1.60
N LEU A 57 -1.65 -3.11 -2.72
CA LEU A 57 -0.88 -2.04 -3.36
C LEU A 57 -0.72 -0.83 -2.45
N THR A 58 -1.79 -0.38 -1.80
CA THR A 58 -1.73 0.73 -0.83
C THR A 58 -0.76 0.40 0.30
N ASN A 59 -0.85 -0.81 0.88
CA ASN A 59 0.05 -1.26 1.92
C ASN A 59 1.51 -1.36 1.45
N GLU A 60 1.77 -1.87 0.25
CA GLU A 60 3.13 -1.95 -0.32
C GLU A 60 3.77 -0.56 -0.46
N ARG A 61 3.02 0.43 -0.94
CA ARG A 61 3.52 1.80 -1.13
C ARG A 61 3.72 2.55 0.17
N LEU A 62 2.83 2.37 1.14
CA LEU A 62 2.99 2.97 2.47
C LEU A 62 4.16 2.33 3.23
N HIS A 63 4.32 1.01 3.11
CA HIS A 63 5.45 0.30 3.68
C HIS A 63 6.78 0.74 3.03
N GLN A 64 6.80 0.98 1.71
CA GLN A 64 7.95 1.57 1.02
C GLN A 64 8.28 2.96 1.57
N LEU A 65 7.29 3.86 1.66
CA LEU A 65 7.46 5.21 2.21
C LEU A 65 8.02 5.14 3.64
N PHE A 66 7.43 4.30 4.48
CA PHE A 66 7.84 4.12 5.86
C PHE A 66 9.27 3.62 5.98
N THR A 67 9.61 2.56 5.25
CA THR A 67 10.95 1.96 5.30
C THR A 67 12.01 2.97 4.86
N ASN A 68 11.73 3.76 3.81
CA ASN A 68 12.63 4.80 3.35
C ASN A 68 12.83 5.90 4.39
N ARG A 69 11.74 6.37 5.03
CA ARG A 69 11.82 7.40 6.07
C ARG A 69 12.61 6.94 7.29
N VAL A 70 12.39 5.71 7.76
CA VAL A 70 13.17 5.18 8.88
C VAL A 70 14.63 5.02 8.48
N LEU A 71 14.93 4.53 7.28
CA LEU A 71 16.30 4.41 6.79
C LEU A 71 17.02 5.77 6.72
N GLU A 72 16.36 6.79 6.17
CA GLU A 72 16.89 8.16 6.08
C GLU A 72 17.15 8.74 7.48
N ALA A 73 16.21 8.55 8.42
CA ALA A 73 16.36 9.01 9.80
C ALA A 73 17.53 8.30 10.51
N GLU A 74 17.61 6.97 10.41
CA GLU A 74 18.68 6.18 11.01
C GLU A 74 20.07 6.59 10.47
N GLN A 75 20.19 6.75 9.15
CA GLN A 75 21.42 7.24 8.51
C GLN A 75 21.75 8.68 8.94
N GLY A 76 20.74 9.53 9.10
CA GLY A 76 20.90 10.90 9.60
C GLY A 76 21.53 10.93 11.00
N ILE A 77 21.04 10.09 11.92
CA ILE A 77 21.58 10.02 13.28
C ILE A 77 23.02 9.48 13.26
N LEU A 78 23.30 8.41 12.51
CA LEU A 78 24.66 7.86 12.43
C LEU A 78 25.67 8.86 11.89
N LYS A 79 25.27 9.67 10.90
CA LYS A 79 26.09 10.78 10.38
C LYS A 79 26.34 11.86 11.43
N GLN A 80 25.31 12.23 12.18
CA GLN A 80 25.44 13.22 13.27
C GLN A 80 26.35 12.73 14.40
N GLU A 81 26.32 11.43 14.69
CA GLU A 81 27.17 10.80 15.72
C GLU A 81 28.58 10.46 15.21
N GLY A 82 28.88 10.71 13.93
CA GLY A 82 30.19 10.40 13.32
C GLY A 82 30.48 8.91 13.18
N VAL A 83 29.44 8.05 13.24
CA VAL A 83 29.58 6.60 13.16
C VAL A 83 29.65 6.16 11.70
N VAL A 84 30.77 5.54 11.32
CA VAL A 84 30.93 4.94 9.99
C VAL A 84 30.12 3.65 9.94
N CYS A 85 29.07 3.63 9.13
CA CYS A 85 28.28 2.44 8.83
C CYS A 85 28.42 2.11 7.35
N ASP A 86 28.70 0.85 7.02
CA ASP A 86 28.56 0.36 5.66
C ASP A 86 27.12 0.63 5.18
N ALA A 87 26.95 0.93 3.88
CA ALA A 87 25.64 1.28 3.34
C ALA A 87 24.62 0.19 3.68
N ILE A 88 23.64 0.51 4.54
CA ILE A 88 22.56 -0.39 4.93
C ILE A 88 21.82 -0.82 3.66
N LEU A 89 22.05 -2.07 3.26
CA LEU A 89 21.60 -2.60 1.97
C LEU A 89 20.17 -3.13 2.14
N VAL A 90 19.21 -2.22 2.05
CA VAL A 90 17.80 -2.60 2.01
C VAL A 90 17.50 -3.15 0.63
N LYS A 91 17.15 -4.44 0.53
CA LYS A 91 16.57 -4.98 -0.69
C LYS A 91 15.21 -4.29 -0.89
N ASP A 92 15.17 -3.31 -1.79
CA ASP A 92 13.96 -2.56 -2.17
C ASP A 92 13.00 -3.43 -3.01
N THR A 93 12.48 -4.45 -2.35
CA THR A 93 11.46 -5.34 -2.91
C THR A 93 10.15 -4.58 -3.07
N SER A 94 9.81 -3.68 -2.15
CA SER A 94 8.52 -2.99 -2.15
C SER A 94 8.35 -1.98 -3.28
N ALA A 95 9.38 -1.23 -3.69
CA ALA A 95 9.28 -0.39 -4.89
C ALA A 95 9.10 -1.23 -6.15
N THR A 96 9.78 -2.37 -6.22
CA THR A 96 9.70 -3.29 -7.36
C THR A 96 8.32 -3.91 -7.46
N VAL A 97 7.78 -4.40 -6.34
CA VAL A 97 6.42 -4.94 -6.26
C VAL A 97 5.40 -3.88 -6.63
N SER A 98 5.49 -2.68 -6.04
CA SER A 98 4.59 -1.56 -6.35
C SER A 98 4.60 -1.19 -7.83
N ARG A 99 5.77 -1.18 -8.47
CA ARG A 99 5.90 -0.91 -9.92
C ARG A 99 5.21 -1.98 -10.76
N VAL A 100 5.45 -3.25 -10.43
CA VAL A 100 4.85 -4.39 -11.13
C VAL A 100 3.33 -4.40 -10.95
N LEU A 101 2.84 -4.13 -9.74
CA LEU A 101 1.40 -4.01 -9.48
C LEU A 101 0.76 -2.87 -10.29
N CYS A 102 1.42 -1.70 -10.38
CA CYS A 102 0.95 -0.62 -11.23
C CYS A 102 0.89 -1.02 -12.72
N GLN A 103 1.83 -1.84 -13.20
CA GLN A 103 1.80 -2.37 -14.57
C GLN A 103 0.67 -3.40 -14.78
N VAL A 104 0.40 -4.26 -13.79
CA VAL A 104 -0.77 -5.16 -13.79
C VAL A 104 -2.07 -4.35 -13.87
N LEU A 105 -2.19 -3.27 -13.09
CA LEU A 105 -3.37 -2.41 -13.12
C LEU A 105 -3.50 -1.61 -14.43
N ASN A 106 -2.39 -1.14 -15.02
CA ASN A 106 -2.42 -0.55 -16.35
C ASN A 106 -2.92 -1.57 -17.40
N THR A 107 -2.46 -2.83 -17.30
CA THR A 107 -2.95 -3.91 -18.17
C THR A 107 -4.45 -4.15 -17.99
N LEU A 108 -4.95 -4.11 -16.75
CA LEU A 108 -6.38 -4.20 -16.46
C LEU A 108 -7.17 -3.04 -17.10
N ASP A 109 -6.64 -1.82 -17.01
CA ASP A 109 -7.25 -0.63 -17.58
C ASP A 109 -7.30 -0.71 -19.12
N ASP A 110 -6.22 -1.19 -19.75
CA ASP A 110 -6.15 -1.36 -21.21
C ASP A 110 -7.13 -2.42 -21.71
N VAL A 111 -7.23 -3.56 -21.03
CA VAL A 111 -8.21 -4.61 -21.39
C VAL A 111 -9.64 -4.13 -21.13
N GLY A 112 -9.88 -3.41 -20.03
CA GLY A 112 -11.17 -2.78 -19.73
C GLY A 112 -11.60 -1.79 -20.82
N GLN A 113 -10.69 -0.92 -21.26
CA GLN A 113 -10.91 0.02 -22.35
C GLN A 113 -11.23 -0.71 -23.67
N GLN A 114 -10.53 -1.81 -23.98
CA GLN A 114 -10.80 -2.62 -25.18
C GLN A 114 -12.20 -3.25 -25.13
N ARG A 115 -12.59 -3.82 -23.99
CA ARG A 115 -13.94 -4.38 -23.77
C ARG A 115 -14.99 -3.29 -23.97
N TRP A 116 -14.76 -2.11 -23.41
CA TRP A 116 -15.65 -0.96 -23.52
C TRP A 116 -15.84 -0.49 -24.97
N THR A 117 -14.79 -0.55 -25.81
CA THR A 117 -14.89 -0.25 -27.25
C THR A 117 -15.56 -1.35 -28.09
N GLY A 118 -16.08 -2.42 -27.47
CA GLY A 118 -16.76 -3.51 -28.17
C GLY A 118 -15.83 -4.59 -28.73
N MET A 119 -14.59 -4.67 -28.25
CA MET A 119 -13.64 -5.69 -28.71
C MET A 119 -13.95 -7.03 -28.05
N HIS A 120 -14.55 -7.96 -28.80
CA HIS A 120 -15.07 -9.26 -28.32
C HIS A 120 -14.07 -10.21 -27.63
N ARG A 121 -12.76 -9.91 -27.63
CA ARG A 121 -11.69 -10.73 -27.03
C ARG A 121 -11.09 -10.15 -25.74
N ALA A 122 -11.74 -9.14 -25.15
CA ALA A 122 -11.29 -8.55 -23.90
C ALA A 122 -12.05 -9.21 -22.73
N ASP A 123 -11.45 -10.23 -22.14
CA ASP A 123 -11.97 -10.99 -21.00
C ASP A 123 -10.95 -11.08 -19.85
N ASP A 124 -11.39 -11.56 -18.69
CA ASP A 124 -10.52 -11.68 -17.51
C ASP A 124 -9.39 -12.71 -17.71
N VAL A 125 -9.60 -13.71 -18.58
CA VAL A 125 -8.58 -14.73 -18.90
C VAL A 125 -7.37 -14.05 -19.54
N ARG A 126 -7.60 -13.24 -20.57
CA ARG A 126 -6.55 -12.51 -21.27
C ARG A 126 -5.86 -11.49 -20.36
N PHE A 127 -6.63 -10.80 -19.52
CA PHE A 127 -6.04 -9.94 -18.50
C PHE A 127 -5.08 -10.72 -17.59
N CYS A 128 -5.50 -11.85 -17.03
CA CYS A 128 -4.67 -12.67 -16.14
C CYS A 128 -3.40 -13.18 -16.84
N GLU A 129 -3.50 -13.59 -18.11
CA GLU A 129 -2.33 -14.01 -18.89
C GLU A 129 -1.34 -12.87 -19.11
N ALA A 130 -1.85 -11.68 -19.44
CA ALA A 130 -1.03 -10.49 -19.60
C ALA A 130 -0.39 -10.05 -18.28
N ALA A 131 -1.13 -10.10 -17.16
CA ALA A 131 -0.62 -9.79 -15.82
C ALA A 131 0.54 -10.70 -15.41
N ILE A 132 0.48 -12.00 -15.73
CA ILE A 132 1.60 -12.94 -15.51
C ILE A 132 2.82 -12.54 -16.37
N GLY A 133 2.59 -12.08 -17.59
CA GLY A 133 3.64 -11.60 -18.49
C GLY A 133 4.38 -10.36 -17.98
N VAL A 134 3.74 -9.54 -17.13
CA VAL A 134 4.37 -8.35 -16.51
C VAL A 134 5.48 -8.73 -15.53
N GLY A 135 5.31 -9.82 -14.76
CA GLY A 135 6.25 -10.23 -13.71
C GLY A 135 7.46 -11.02 -14.20
N GLY A 136 7.36 -11.63 -15.39
CA GLY A 136 8.47 -12.31 -16.05
C GLY A 136 9.19 -11.32 -16.96
N GLY A 137 10.27 -10.70 -16.48
CA GLY A 137 11.04 -9.71 -17.24
C GLY A 137 11.35 -10.18 -18.65
N ASN A 138 10.57 -9.72 -19.63
CA ASN A 138 10.88 -9.80 -21.04
C ASN A 138 10.18 -8.67 -21.78
N SER A 139 10.86 -7.52 -21.81
CA SER A 139 10.79 -6.64 -22.96
C SER A 139 11.30 -7.41 -24.19
N GLY A 140 10.38 -7.99 -24.96
CA GLY A 140 10.61 -8.36 -26.36
C GLY A 140 11.44 -9.63 -26.64
N LEU A 141 11.01 -10.31 -27.70
CA LEU A 141 11.70 -11.35 -28.48
C LEU A 141 11.64 -12.79 -27.93
N ALA A 142 10.99 -13.60 -28.76
CA ALA A 142 10.93 -15.04 -28.67
C ALA A 142 12.34 -15.66 -28.68
N GLY A 143 12.62 -16.50 -27.69
CA GLY A 143 13.80 -17.37 -27.64
C GLY A 143 13.48 -18.64 -26.86
N ARG A 144 13.62 -19.79 -27.51
CA ARG A 144 13.34 -21.14 -26.99
C ARG A 144 14.12 -21.44 -25.68
N PRO A 145 13.61 -22.32 -24.79
CA PRO A 145 14.35 -22.71 -23.60
C PRO A 145 15.46 -23.71 -23.95
N GLY A 146 16.71 -23.25 -23.83
CA GLY A 146 17.91 -24.08 -23.67
C GLY A 146 18.45 -23.87 -22.25
N GLY A 147 18.76 -24.97 -21.56
CA GLY A 147 19.02 -24.99 -20.12
C GLY A 147 20.30 -24.30 -19.64
N GLY A 148 20.35 -24.09 -18.33
CA GLY A 148 21.54 -23.62 -17.61
C GLY A 148 21.14 -22.91 -16.32
N GLY A 149 21.37 -23.56 -15.18
CA GLY A 149 21.06 -23.02 -13.86
C GLY A 149 21.77 -21.71 -13.59
N SER A 150 21.00 -20.66 -13.37
CA SER A 150 21.37 -19.53 -12.54
C SER A 150 20.16 -19.20 -11.67
N SER A 151 20.42 -18.72 -10.46
CA SER A 151 19.42 -18.33 -9.47
C SER A 151 18.44 -17.29 -10.07
N ALA A 152 17.36 -17.77 -10.68
CA ALA A 152 16.31 -16.92 -11.23
C ALA A 152 15.71 -16.12 -10.08
N SER A 153 15.88 -14.80 -10.10
CA SER A 153 15.13 -13.90 -9.23
C SER A 153 13.65 -14.27 -9.36
N ALA A 154 13.04 -14.72 -8.27
CA ALA A 154 11.65 -15.16 -8.29
C ALA A 154 10.79 -14.03 -8.89
N ALA A 155 10.04 -14.35 -9.94
CA ALA A 155 9.18 -13.39 -10.61
C ALA A 155 8.14 -12.85 -9.61
N VAL A 156 8.02 -11.52 -9.54
CA VAL A 156 7.09 -10.85 -8.61
C VAL A 156 5.66 -11.30 -8.84
N VAL A 157 5.29 -11.49 -10.12
CA VAL A 157 4.01 -12.08 -10.52
C VAL A 157 4.29 -13.40 -11.21
N HIS A 158 3.60 -14.45 -10.79
CA HIS A 158 3.72 -15.75 -11.42
C HIS A 158 2.37 -16.48 -11.46
N ARG A 159 2.32 -17.53 -12.25
CA ARG A 159 1.10 -18.33 -12.45
C ARG A 159 0.75 -19.09 -11.17
N ALA A 160 -0.52 -19.04 -10.74
CA ALA A 160 -1.01 -19.86 -9.65
C ALA A 160 -0.81 -21.36 -9.95
N ARG A 161 -0.30 -22.12 -8.99
CA ARG A 161 -0.10 -23.57 -9.16
C ARG A 161 -1.46 -24.26 -9.17
N PRO A 162 -1.68 -25.27 -10.04
CA PRO A 162 -2.88 -26.09 -9.96
C PRO A 162 -2.91 -26.81 -8.60
N PRO A 163 -4.10 -27.00 -8.01
CA PRO A 163 -4.24 -27.73 -6.74
C PRO A 163 -3.59 -29.11 -6.86
N ARG A 164 -2.81 -29.50 -5.85
CA ARG A 164 -2.19 -30.83 -5.80
C ARG A 164 -3.27 -31.89 -5.57
N GLY A 165 -3.79 -32.44 -6.67
CA GLY A 165 -4.80 -33.50 -6.65
C GLY A 165 -4.83 -34.26 -7.98
N ALA A 166 -4.77 -35.58 -7.88
CA ALA A 166 -4.81 -36.61 -8.92
C ALA A 166 -3.57 -36.73 -9.84
N ARG A 167 -2.76 -37.77 -9.54
CA ARG A 167 -1.89 -38.48 -10.51
C ARG A 167 -2.77 -39.15 -11.58
N GLY A 168 -3.41 -38.37 -12.44
CA GLY A 168 -4.30 -38.83 -13.51
C GLY A 168 -3.99 -38.13 -14.82
N ARG A 169 -4.08 -38.87 -15.93
CA ARG A 169 -3.84 -38.43 -17.32
C ARG A 169 -4.90 -37.44 -17.84
N THR A 170 -5.20 -36.39 -17.09
CA THR A 170 -6.06 -35.28 -17.53
C THR A 170 -5.23 -34.03 -17.71
N ALA A 171 -5.51 -33.26 -18.78
CA ALA A 171 -4.82 -32.01 -19.08
C ALA A 171 -4.79 -31.09 -17.83
N PRO A 172 -3.71 -30.30 -17.61
CA PRO A 172 -3.63 -29.40 -16.47
C PRO A 172 -4.85 -28.48 -16.45
N LEU A 173 -5.55 -28.41 -15.32
CA LEU A 173 -6.62 -27.42 -15.13
C LEU A 173 -6.03 -26.01 -15.37
N PRO A 174 -6.79 -25.10 -16.01
CA PRO A 174 -6.33 -23.73 -16.20
C PRO A 174 -6.01 -23.09 -14.84
N PRO A 175 -4.94 -22.29 -14.73
CA PRO A 175 -4.51 -21.70 -13.47
C PRO A 175 -5.62 -20.82 -12.89
N ARG A 176 -5.86 -20.92 -11.57
CA ARG A 176 -6.97 -20.22 -10.88
C ARG A 176 -6.86 -18.69 -10.89
N GLY A 177 -5.72 -18.15 -11.34
CA GLY A 177 -5.44 -16.75 -11.55
C GLY A 177 -3.92 -16.53 -11.55
N PHE A 178 -3.45 -15.53 -10.81
CA PHE A 178 -2.03 -15.20 -10.67
C PHE A 178 -1.67 -14.99 -9.20
N VAL A 179 -0.38 -15.16 -8.88
CA VAL A 179 0.18 -14.96 -7.54
C VAL A 179 1.12 -13.78 -7.58
N VAL A 180 1.04 -12.92 -6.57
CA VAL A 180 1.98 -11.82 -6.35
C VAL A 180 2.79 -12.08 -5.09
N THR A 181 4.10 -11.90 -5.17
CA THR A 181 5.00 -11.95 -4.00
C THR A 181 5.13 -10.55 -3.39
N HIS A 182 4.38 -10.29 -2.32
CA HIS A 182 4.41 -9.04 -1.56
C HIS A 182 5.45 -9.09 -0.44
N PHE A 183 5.68 -7.96 0.25
CA PHE A 183 6.51 -7.95 1.47
C PHE A 183 5.96 -8.89 2.58
N ALA A 184 4.64 -9.07 2.62
CA ALA A 184 3.93 -9.89 3.60
C ALA A 184 3.91 -11.38 3.27
N GLY A 185 4.16 -11.76 2.01
CA GLY A 185 4.07 -13.14 1.52
C GLY A 185 3.49 -13.24 0.11
N GLU A 186 3.29 -14.47 -0.34
CA GLU A 186 2.62 -14.76 -1.62
C GLU A 186 1.10 -14.67 -1.42
N VAL A 187 0.42 -13.94 -2.31
CA VAL A 187 -1.04 -13.84 -2.34
C VAL A 187 -1.54 -14.32 -3.69
N GLU A 188 -2.43 -15.30 -3.68
CA GLU A 188 -3.12 -15.79 -4.88
C GLU A 188 -4.37 -14.94 -5.14
N TYR A 189 -4.46 -14.39 -6.33
CA TYR A 189 -5.63 -13.67 -6.81
C TYR A 189 -6.39 -14.49 -7.84
N LEU A 190 -7.72 -14.50 -7.71
CA LEU A 190 -8.62 -15.25 -8.59
C LEU A 190 -8.61 -14.72 -10.01
N ARG A 191 -9.06 -15.53 -10.95
CA ARG A 191 -9.12 -15.18 -12.37
C ARG A 191 -10.32 -14.31 -12.73
N GLU A 192 -11.41 -14.35 -11.98
CA GLU A 192 -12.72 -13.88 -12.44
C GLU A 192 -13.14 -12.55 -11.81
N GLY A 193 -13.92 -11.77 -12.56
CA GLY A 193 -14.59 -10.56 -12.10
C GLY A 193 -13.72 -9.31 -12.10
N TRP A 194 -12.55 -9.32 -12.73
CA TRP A 194 -11.64 -8.17 -12.73
C TRP A 194 -12.18 -7.01 -13.54
N LEU A 195 -12.58 -7.27 -14.78
CA LEU A 195 -13.05 -6.23 -15.69
C LEU A 195 -14.35 -5.60 -15.20
N ASP A 196 -15.27 -6.41 -14.67
CA ASP A 196 -16.54 -5.93 -14.11
C ASP A 196 -16.32 -5.08 -12.86
N ARG A 197 -15.44 -5.51 -11.94
CA ARG A 197 -15.10 -4.73 -10.74
C ARG A 197 -14.30 -3.47 -11.05
N ASN A 198 -13.58 -3.44 -12.17
CA ASN A 198 -12.80 -2.27 -12.57
C ASN A 198 -13.62 -1.23 -13.33
N ASP A 199 -14.77 -1.59 -13.90
CA ASP A 199 -15.64 -0.65 -14.60
C ASP A 199 -16.37 0.26 -13.60
N ALA A 200 -15.97 1.54 -13.57
CA ALA A 200 -16.52 2.53 -12.67
C ALA A 200 -17.73 3.28 -13.25
N ARG A 201 -18.23 2.90 -14.44
CA ARG A 201 -19.32 3.62 -15.09
C ARG A 201 -20.70 3.05 -14.71
N PRO A 202 -21.58 3.85 -14.08
CA PRO A 202 -22.99 3.51 -14.07
C PRO A 202 -23.59 3.71 -15.48
N PRO A 203 -24.53 2.83 -15.91
CA PRO A 203 -25.32 3.02 -17.12
C PRO A 203 -25.95 4.42 -17.19
N ALA A 204 -26.04 4.99 -18.40
CA ALA A 204 -26.52 6.35 -18.60
C ALA A 204 -27.99 6.51 -18.14
N GLU A 205 -28.78 5.46 -18.33
CA GLU A 205 -30.18 5.36 -17.93
C GLU A 205 -30.33 5.46 -16.41
N ILE A 206 -29.37 4.89 -15.66
CA ILE A 206 -29.34 4.98 -14.19
C ILE A 206 -28.99 6.42 -13.77
N GLU A 207 -28.04 7.07 -14.45
CA GLU A 207 -27.69 8.47 -14.16
C GLU A 207 -28.87 9.42 -14.40
N GLU A 208 -29.59 9.24 -15.51
CA GLU A 208 -30.80 10.01 -15.83
C GLU A 208 -31.91 9.76 -14.80
N LEU A 209 -32.11 8.51 -14.40
CA LEU A 209 -33.08 8.15 -13.36
C LEU A 209 -32.74 8.80 -12.01
N LEU A 210 -31.47 8.81 -11.62
CA LEU A 210 -31.01 9.45 -10.38
C LEU A 210 -31.21 10.97 -10.44
N ALA A 211 -30.90 11.60 -11.57
CA ALA A 211 -31.11 13.04 -11.77
C ALA A 211 -32.61 13.41 -11.81
N GLY A 212 -33.46 12.54 -12.35
CA GLY A 212 -34.91 12.70 -12.41
C GLY A 212 -35.64 12.35 -11.11
N SER A 213 -34.95 11.82 -10.09
CA SER A 213 -35.58 11.35 -8.85
C SER A 213 -36.38 12.46 -8.15
N GLU A 214 -37.57 12.12 -7.65
CA GLU A 214 -38.39 13.00 -6.80
C GLU A 214 -37.77 13.22 -5.41
N ASN A 215 -36.91 12.29 -4.97
CA ASN A 215 -36.20 12.42 -3.72
C ASN A 215 -35.09 13.46 -3.85
N ARG A 216 -35.23 14.57 -3.10
CA ARG A 216 -34.28 15.69 -3.10
C ARG A 216 -32.84 15.29 -2.79
N VAL A 217 -32.64 14.32 -1.88
CA VAL A 217 -31.29 13.84 -1.51
C VAL A 217 -30.66 13.10 -2.69
N ILE A 218 -31.42 12.19 -3.33
CA ILE A 218 -30.92 11.43 -4.48
C ILE A 218 -30.60 12.37 -5.64
N ARG A 219 -31.49 13.32 -5.94
CA ARG A 219 -31.29 14.34 -6.97
C ARG A 219 -30.05 15.18 -6.70
N ALA A 220 -29.85 15.65 -5.47
CA ALA A 220 -28.67 16.41 -5.09
C ALA A 220 -27.39 15.60 -5.29
N LEU A 221 -27.37 14.32 -4.87
CA LEU A 221 -26.22 13.43 -5.06
C LEU A 221 -25.90 13.19 -6.53
N ALA A 222 -26.90 13.17 -7.42
CA ALA A 222 -26.71 13.03 -8.86
C ALA A 222 -26.12 14.30 -9.51
N GLN A 223 -26.45 15.47 -8.97
CA GLN A 223 -26.01 16.78 -9.48
C GLN A 223 -24.58 17.14 -9.05
N GLU A 224 -24.05 16.58 -7.95
CA GLU A 224 -22.71 16.90 -7.44
C GLU A 224 -21.55 16.50 -8.38
N GLU A 225 -21.76 15.58 -9.33
CA GLU A 225 -20.76 15.26 -10.38
C GLU A 225 -21.04 16.00 -11.71
N GLY A 226 -22.14 16.74 -11.79
CA GLY A 226 -22.71 17.28 -13.01
C GLY A 226 -22.56 18.79 -13.12
N ASP A 227 -21.34 19.30 -13.20
CA ASP A 227 -21.14 20.63 -13.79
C ASP A 227 -21.28 20.47 -15.31
N SER A 228 -22.17 21.24 -15.96
CA SER A 228 -22.54 21.13 -17.38
C SER A 228 -21.44 21.62 -18.35
N SER A 229 -20.17 21.47 -17.98
CA SER A 229 -19.05 21.86 -18.81
C SER A 229 -18.80 20.84 -19.94
N ALA A 230 -18.37 21.32 -21.10
CA ALA A 230 -17.99 20.48 -22.25
C ALA A 230 -16.90 19.43 -21.90
N ALA A 231 -16.06 19.72 -20.90
CA ALA A 231 -15.08 18.78 -20.38
C ALA A 231 -15.74 17.55 -19.70
N ASN A 232 -16.90 17.73 -19.08
CA ASN A 232 -17.63 16.67 -18.39
C ASN A 232 -18.38 15.76 -19.37
N GLU A 233 -18.89 16.30 -20.48
CA GLU A 233 -19.46 15.49 -21.57
C GLU A 233 -18.41 14.58 -22.24
N LEU A 234 -17.20 15.10 -22.47
CA LEU A 234 -16.09 14.29 -22.99
C LEU A 234 -15.69 13.19 -21.99
N ALA A 235 -15.67 13.51 -20.69
CA ALA A 235 -15.38 12.56 -19.62
C ALA A 235 -16.49 11.52 -19.39
N ARG A 236 -17.71 11.74 -19.88
CA ARG A 236 -18.82 10.75 -19.91
C ARG A 236 -18.67 9.75 -21.05
N ARG A 237 -17.88 10.08 -22.09
CA ARG A 237 -17.61 9.24 -23.28
C ARG A 237 -16.28 8.49 -23.18
N GLN A 238 -15.64 8.46 -22.02
CA GLN A 238 -14.39 7.74 -21.79
C GLN A 238 -14.61 6.61 -20.79
N TYR A 239 -13.84 5.53 -20.92
CA TYR A 239 -13.79 4.47 -19.92
C TYR A 239 -13.31 5.04 -18.59
N ARG A 240 -14.01 4.69 -17.51
CA ARG A 240 -13.64 5.05 -16.14
C ARG A 240 -13.23 3.79 -15.40
N SER A 241 -12.02 3.82 -14.89
CA SER A 241 -11.43 2.68 -14.18
C SER A 241 -11.37 2.95 -12.68
N VAL A 242 -11.82 1.98 -11.89
CA VAL A 242 -11.65 1.97 -10.43
C VAL A 242 -10.17 1.98 -10.09
N SER A 243 -9.35 1.15 -10.75
CA SER A 243 -7.92 1.05 -10.45
C SER A 243 -7.16 2.34 -10.76
N LYS A 244 -7.51 3.04 -11.85
CA LYS A 244 -6.91 4.32 -12.23
C LYS A 244 -7.24 5.41 -11.23
N ASN A 245 -8.49 5.47 -10.77
CA ASN A 245 -8.90 6.41 -9.73
C ASN A 245 -8.18 6.11 -8.41
N HIS A 246 -8.16 4.84 -7.98
CA HIS A 246 -7.48 4.41 -6.76
C HIS A 246 -6.00 4.79 -6.75
N ARG A 247 -5.29 4.54 -7.86
CA ARG A 247 -3.87 4.92 -7.99
C ARG A 247 -3.65 6.43 -7.89
N ARG A 248 -4.51 7.22 -8.55
CA ARG A 248 -4.44 8.69 -8.48
C ARG A 248 -4.66 9.18 -7.05
N ASP A 249 -5.66 8.64 -6.37
CA ASP A 249 -6.02 9.04 -5.01
C ASP A 249 -4.92 8.61 -4.02
N LEU A 250 -4.32 7.43 -4.23
CA LEU A 250 -3.15 6.97 -3.48
C LEU A 250 -1.91 7.86 -3.72
N ASP A 251 -1.65 8.30 -4.96
CA ASP A 251 -0.57 9.23 -5.27
C ASP A 251 -0.79 10.60 -4.62
N VAL A 252 -2.04 11.06 -4.52
CA VAL A 252 -2.38 12.28 -3.76
C VAL A 252 -2.11 12.07 -2.28
N LEU A 253 -2.60 10.98 -1.69
CA LEU A 253 -2.38 10.65 -0.28
C LEU A 253 -0.89 10.62 0.07
N LEU A 254 -0.10 9.85 -0.68
CA LEU A 254 1.35 9.69 -0.46
C LEU A 254 2.10 11.01 -0.58
N ARG A 255 1.73 11.87 -1.55
CA ARG A 255 2.33 13.20 -1.70
C ARG A 255 1.97 14.11 -0.53
N THR A 256 0.71 14.12 -0.09
CA THR A 256 0.28 14.91 1.05
C THR A 256 1.08 14.52 2.30
N ILE A 257 1.06 13.25 2.69
CA ILE A 257 1.75 12.80 3.91
C ILE A 257 3.28 12.93 3.83
N SER A 258 3.86 12.87 2.63
CA SER A 258 5.31 13.01 2.45
C SER A 258 5.77 14.47 2.51
N ALA A 259 4.98 15.40 1.96
CA ALA A 259 5.40 16.79 1.80
C ALA A 259 5.08 17.66 3.02
N THR A 260 4.01 17.34 3.76
CA THR A 260 3.43 18.29 4.74
C THR A 260 3.62 17.87 6.19
N THR A 261 4.18 16.69 6.48
CA THR A 261 4.07 16.09 7.81
C THR A 261 5.35 15.41 8.28
N GLU A 262 5.66 15.57 9.58
CA GLU A 262 6.49 14.63 10.31
C GLU A 262 5.63 13.40 10.65
N LEU A 263 6.08 12.21 10.23
CA LEU A 263 5.26 11.00 10.29
C LEU A 263 5.61 10.15 11.51
N HIS A 264 4.59 9.85 12.31
CA HIS A 264 4.64 8.87 13.39
C HIS A 264 3.71 7.69 13.06
N PHE A 265 4.20 6.46 13.31
CA PHE A 265 3.48 5.24 12.96
C PHE A 265 3.10 4.47 14.21
N VAL A 266 1.82 4.11 14.30
CA VAL A 266 1.29 3.23 15.35
C VAL A 266 0.83 1.93 14.69
N ARG A 267 1.36 0.79 15.16
CA ARG A 267 0.93 -0.53 14.70
C ARG A 267 0.04 -1.17 15.75
N CYS A 268 -1.21 -1.41 15.37
CA CYS A 268 -2.20 -2.06 16.22
C CYS A 268 -2.22 -3.56 15.95
N PHE A 269 -2.16 -4.36 17.01
CA PHE A 269 -2.18 -5.82 16.93
C PHE A 269 -3.34 -6.37 17.76
N ARG A 270 -4.07 -7.34 17.18
CA ARG A 270 -5.06 -8.11 17.94
C ARG A 270 -4.36 -9.30 18.62
N PRO A 271 -4.45 -9.45 19.95
CA PRO A 271 -3.71 -10.48 20.67
C PRO A 271 -4.26 -11.89 20.45
N ASN A 272 -5.56 -12.01 20.14
CA ASN A 272 -6.22 -13.26 19.76
C ASN A 272 -7.47 -12.98 18.91
N PRO A 273 -7.91 -13.93 18.07
CA PRO A 273 -9.12 -13.78 17.24
C PRO A 273 -10.40 -13.63 18.05
N SER A 274 -10.47 -14.23 19.25
CA SER A 274 -11.64 -14.20 20.13
C SER A 274 -11.80 -12.88 20.91
N GLN A 275 -10.89 -11.91 20.73
CA GLN A 275 -10.90 -10.61 21.41
C GLN A 275 -10.93 -10.71 22.96
N ARG A 276 -10.33 -11.76 23.53
CA ARG A 276 -10.30 -11.96 24.99
C ARG A 276 -9.08 -11.31 25.63
N PRO A 277 -9.24 -10.54 26.72
CA PRO A 277 -8.09 -9.98 27.44
C PRO A 277 -7.23 -11.10 28.06
N GLY A 278 -5.92 -10.87 28.14
CA GLY A 278 -4.96 -11.79 28.77
C GLY A 278 -4.59 -13.06 27.98
N VAL A 279 -5.18 -13.26 26.80
CA VAL A 279 -4.88 -14.40 25.91
C VAL A 279 -4.03 -13.92 24.75
N ILE A 280 -2.88 -14.57 24.51
CA ILE A 280 -2.02 -14.30 23.37
C ILE A 280 -1.96 -15.54 22.49
N ASP A 281 -2.43 -15.40 21.26
CA ASP A 281 -2.25 -16.37 20.18
C ASP A 281 -0.97 -16.00 19.41
N GLN A 282 0.11 -16.76 19.66
CA GLN A 282 1.42 -16.47 19.08
C GLN A 282 1.46 -16.61 17.55
N PRO A 283 0.94 -17.70 16.93
CA PRO A 283 0.82 -17.78 15.47
C PRO A 283 0.07 -16.59 14.86
N TYR A 284 -1.08 -16.22 15.44
CA TYR A 284 -1.91 -15.12 14.96
C TYR A 284 -1.18 -13.76 15.05
N LEU A 285 -0.44 -13.54 16.13
CA LEU A 285 0.35 -12.32 16.30
C LEU A 285 1.55 -12.27 15.33
N LEU A 286 2.22 -13.41 15.12
CA LEU A 286 3.35 -13.51 14.18
C LEU A 286 2.92 -13.21 12.74
N GLU A 287 1.74 -13.68 12.33
CA GLU A 287 1.16 -13.37 11.03
C GLU A 287 0.92 -11.86 10.87
N GLN A 288 0.33 -11.21 11.87
CA GLN A 288 0.15 -9.76 11.86
C GLN A 288 1.49 -9.01 11.79
N LEU A 289 2.53 -9.46 12.50
CA LEU A 289 3.87 -8.86 12.45
C LEU A 289 4.53 -8.95 11.07
N ARG A 290 4.24 -10.02 10.32
CA ARG A 290 4.65 -10.17 8.92
C ARG A 290 3.84 -9.22 8.03
N ASN A 291 2.52 -9.23 8.17
CA ASN A 291 1.59 -8.50 7.32
C ASN A 291 1.68 -6.97 7.47
N CYS A 292 2.16 -6.46 8.60
CA CYS A 292 2.38 -5.02 8.81
C CYS A 292 3.82 -4.54 8.53
N GLY A 293 4.69 -5.44 8.03
CA GLY A 293 6.05 -5.10 7.60
C GLY A 293 7.04 -4.88 8.74
N THR A 294 6.65 -5.17 9.99
CA THR A 294 7.50 -4.95 11.18
C THR A 294 8.80 -5.75 11.11
N LEU A 295 8.74 -7.00 10.64
CA LEU A 295 9.93 -7.84 10.55
C LEU A 295 10.96 -7.32 9.55
N GLN A 296 10.52 -6.72 8.43
CA GLN A 296 11.44 -6.13 7.47
C GLN A 296 12.10 -4.89 8.05
N LEU A 297 11.35 -4.04 8.75
CA LEU A 297 11.91 -2.88 9.44
C LEU A 297 12.97 -3.30 10.47
N LEU A 298 12.68 -4.31 11.29
CA LEU A 298 13.64 -4.81 12.28
C LEU A 298 14.93 -5.29 11.62
N ARG A 299 14.85 -5.92 10.44
CA ARG A 299 16.04 -6.30 9.67
C ARG A 299 16.84 -5.09 9.22
N VAL A 300 16.18 -4.02 8.76
CA VAL A 300 16.85 -2.76 8.37
C VAL A 300 17.56 -2.14 9.58
N MET A 301 16.88 -2.04 10.71
CA MET A 301 17.46 -1.50 11.94
C MET A 301 18.64 -2.35 12.45
N HIS A 302 18.56 -3.68 12.31
CA HIS A 302 19.61 -4.59 12.77
C HIS A 302 20.87 -4.56 11.90
N GLN A 303 20.77 -4.11 10.64
CA GLN A 303 21.94 -3.87 9.78
C GLN A 303 22.71 -2.61 10.17
N GLY A 304 22.09 -1.68 10.91
CA GLY A 304 22.76 -0.55 11.54
C GLY A 304 23.23 -0.88 12.95
N PHE A 305 23.00 0.05 13.88
CA PHE A 305 23.32 -0.10 15.30
C PHE A 305 22.03 -0.03 16.15
N PRO A 306 21.34 -1.16 16.37
CA PRO A 306 20.03 -1.18 17.03
C PRO A 306 20.11 -0.90 18.54
N HIS A 307 21.28 -1.04 19.13
CA HIS A 307 21.52 -0.75 20.55
C HIS A 307 22.31 0.54 20.66
N ARG A 308 21.66 1.56 21.23
CA ARG A 308 22.24 2.88 21.44
C ARG A 308 22.10 3.27 22.90
N MET A 309 23.14 3.85 23.47
CA MET A 309 23.15 4.28 24.86
C MET A 309 24.04 5.49 25.01
N LEU A 310 23.54 6.50 25.71
CA LEU A 310 24.34 7.67 26.04
C LEU A 310 25.45 7.28 27.01
N LEU A 311 26.63 7.87 26.85
CA LEU A 311 27.82 7.54 27.64
C LEU A 311 27.58 7.69 29.15
N HIS A 312 26.83 8.71 29.57
CA HIS A 312 26.49 8.91 30.99
C HIS A 312 25.67 7.73 31.55
N THR A 313 24.77 7.15 30.73
CA THR A 313 23.98 5.97 31.11
C THR A 313 24.88 4.74 31.22
N VAL A 314 25.89 4.62 30.36
CA VAL A 314 26.90 3.56 30.45
C VAL A 314 27.67 3.66 31.76
N SER A 315 28.19 4.84 32.11
CA SER A 315 28.90 5.07 33.38
C SER A 315 28.02 4.74 34.59
N GLN A 316 26.77 5.20 34.61
CA GLN A 316 25.86 4.98 35.73
C GLN A 316 25.49 3.50 35.90
N ARG A 317 25.23 2.79 34.79
CA ARG A 317 24.73 1.41 34.82
C ARG A 317 25.86 0.38 34.96
N PHE A 318 26.96 0.57 34.25
CA PHE A 318 28.05 -0.40 34.15
C PHE A 318 29.33 0.03 34.88
N GLY A 319 29.39 1.26 35.43
CA GLY A 319 30.61 1.78 36.08
C GLY A 319 31.18 0.88 37.17
N ARG A 320 30.32 0.17 37.92
CA ARG A 320 30.77 -0.79 38.95
C ARG A 320 31.39 -2.07 38.37
N LEU A 321 30.99 -2.45 37.16
CA LEU A 321 31.51 -3.60 36.42
C LEU A 321 32.80 -3.25 35.66
N LEU A 322 33.13 -1.97 35.51
CA LEU A 322 34.35 -1.53 34.87
C LEU A 322 35.60 -1.84 35.72
N PRO A 323 36.75 -2.07 35.08
CA PRO A 323 38.04 -2.18 35.77
C PRO A 323 38.29 -0.96 36.69
N PRO A 324 39.00 -1.11 37.83
CA PRO A 324 39.18 -0.05 38.82
C PRO A 324 39.62 1.30 38.24
N ARG A 325 40.49 1.28 37.22
CA ARG A 325 40.98 2.47 36.50
C ARG A 325 39.88 3.28 35.78
N PHE A 326 38.75 2.66 35.44
CA PHE A 326 37.65 3.29 34.71
C PHE A 326 36.40 3.52 35.56
N ARG A 327 36.38 3.10 36.84
CA ARG A 327 35.19 3.23 37.72
C ARG A 327 34.78 4.68 37.97
N ASN A 328 35.77 5.58 37.96
CA ASN A 328 35.57 7.02 38.14
C ASN A 328 35.84 7.79 36.83
N ALA A 329 35.92 7.10 35.69
CA ALA A 329 36.14 7.75 34.41
C ALA A 329 34.94 8.65 34.06
N SER A 330 35.23 9.83 33.52
CA SER A 330 34.19 10.67 32.97
C SER A 330 33.56 9.99 31.74
N PRO A 331 32.31 10.28 31.39
CA PRO A 331 31.68 9.71 30.20
C PRO A 331 32.50 9.94 28.92
N GLY A 332 33.20 11.08 28.79
CA GLY A 332 34.09 11.36 27.67
C GLY A 332 35.31 10.43 27.62
N MET A 333 35.93 10.12 28.77
CA MET A 333 37.04 9.14 28.83
C MET A 333 36.61 7.70 28.52
N LEU A 334 35.31 7.39 28.50
CA LEU A 334 34.82 6.09 28.04
C LEU A 334 34.64 6.03 26.52
N ALA A 335 34.64 7.17 25.84
CA ALA A 335 34.51 7.27 24.39
C ALA A 335 35.85 7.35 23.64
N GLU A 336 36.90 7.82 24.31
CA GLU A 336 38.30 7.83 23.82
C GLU A 336 39.00 6.48 24.05
#